data_AF-A0A6P0DQ78-F1
#
_entry.id   AF-A0A6P0DQ78-F1
#
_cell.length_a   1.000
_cell.length_b   1.000
_cell.length_c   1.000
_cell.angle_alpha   90.00
_cell.angle_beta   90.00
_cell.angle_gamma   90.00
#
_symmetry.space_group_name_H-M   'P 1'
#
loop_
_entity.id
_entity.type
_entity.pdbx_description
1 polymer ?
#
loop_
_entity_poly.entity_id
_entity_poly.type
_entity_poly.pdbx_seq_one_letter_code
_entity_poly.pdbx_strand_id
1 'polypeptide(L)'
;AHYYRFDELVKGRYYRKGDQPDHPTGPHLQVDWEGAYPIKPNLKVAEISEGSELREAATDFNTCYGEFLELLTRAYNGQPSLLLEAVPIMFEFRNIIVELIRNPLPGHPGKYSSPTYEIPHSAKQAAVAGQAEVIA
;
A
#
# COMPACT_ATOMS: atom_id res chain seq x y z
N ALA A 1 -0.67 2.60 -20.97
CA ALA A 1 -1.54 1.67 -20.24
C ALA A 1 -0.69 0.78 -19.34
N HIS A 2 -1.14 0.48 -18.11
CA HIS A 2 -0.39 -0.36 -17.16
C HIS A 2 -0.22 -1.80 -17.64
N TYR A 3 -1.20 -2.33 -18.39
CA TYR A 3 -1.15 -3.66 -18.99
C TYR A 3 0.19 -3.95 -19.68
N TYR A 4 0.60 -3.11 -20.64
CA TYR A 4 1.86 -3.31 -21.36
C TYR A 4 3.08 -3.27 -20.45
N ARG A 5 3.09 -2.45 -19.40
CA ARG A 5 4.23 -2.41 -18.45
C ARG A 5 4.37 -3.72 -17.68
N PHE A 6 3.27 -4.31 -17.26
CA PHE A 6 3.29 -5.61 -16.59
C PHE A 6 3.65 -6.73 -17.57
N ASP A 7 3.15 -6.68 -18.80
CA ASP A 7 3.54 -7.64 -19.82
C ASP A 7 5.04 -7.52 -20.17
N GLU A 8 5.62 -6.31 -20.24
CA GLU A 8 7.07 -6.11 -20.42
C GLU A 8 7.89 -6.86 -19.35
N LEU A 9 7.46 -6.80 -18.09
CA LEU A 9 8.09 -7.51 -16.98
C LEU A 9 7.99 -9.03 -17.15
N VAL A 10 6.79 -9.54 -17.48
CA VAL A 10 6.55 -10.98 -17.68
C VAL A 10 7.32 -11.52 -18.88
N LYS A 11 7.36 -10.77 -19.98
CA LYS A 11 8.05 -11.15 -21.22
C LYS A 11 9.56 -10.87 -21.17
N GLY A 12 10.04 -10.15 -20.15
CA GLY A 12 11.43 -9.72 -20.04
C GLY A 12 11.89 -8.85 -21.22
N ARG A 13 10.98 -8.04 -21.78
CA ARG A 13 11.25 -7.28 -23.02
C ARG A 13 10.36 -6.05 -23.14
N TYR A 14 10.95 -4.92 -23.56
CA TYR A 14 10.20 -3.69 -23.81
C TYR A 14 9.39 -3.76 -25.11
N TYR A 15 8.29 -3.03 -25.18
CA TYR A 15 7.60 -2.75 -26.45
C TYR A 15 8.33 -1.69 -27.27
N ARG A 16 8.17 -1.76 -28.59
CA ARG A 16 8.53 -0.72 -29.56
C ARG A 16 7.29 -0.27 -30.34
N LYS A 17 7.38 0.93 -30.92
CA LYS A 17 6.31 1.47 -31.76
C LYS A 17 6.06 0.52 -32.94
N GLY A 18 4.80 0.09 -33.10
CA GLY A 18 4.38 -0.83 -34.17
C GLY A 18 4.28 -2.30 -33.73
N ASP A 19 4.72 -2.63 -32.51
CA ASP A 19 4.51 -3.95 -31.94
C ASP A 19 3.02 -4.26 -31.79
N GLN A 20 2.68 -5.53 -32.01
CA GLN A 20 1.35 -6.04 -31.71
C GLN A 20 1.20 -6.25 -30.20
N PRO A 21 0.00 -6.13 -29.63
CA PRO A 21 -0.26 -6.50 -28.25
C PRO A 21 0.27 -7.90 -27.93
N ASP A 22 0.86 -8.08 -26.75
CA ASP A 22 1.45 -9.33 -26.22
C ASP A 22 2.69 -9.85 -26.97
N HIS A 23 3.19 -9.07 -27.94
CA HIS A 23 4.33 -9.38 -28.79
C HIS A 23 5.39 -8.27 -28.78
N PRO A 24 6.02 -7.96 -27.62
CA PRO A 24 7.09 -6.96 -27.57
C PRO A 24 8.31 -7.43 -28.36
N THR A 25 8.85 -6.57 -29.21
CA THR A 25 10.07 -6.84 -30.01
C THR A 25 11.27 -6.00 -29.58
N GLY A 26 11.13 -5.22 -28.50
CA GLY A 26 12.13 -4.30 -28.01
C GLY A 26 13.37 -4.92 -27.37
N PRO A 27 14.25 -4.11 -26.76
CA PRO A 27 15.39 -4.61 -26.00
C PRO A 27 14.96 -5.49 -24.82
N HIS A 28 15.89 -6.34 -24.37
CA HIS A 28 15.68 -7.15 -23.18
C HIS A 28 15.50 -6.26 -21.94
N LEU A 29 14.52 -6.58 -21.11
CA LEU A 29 14.30 -5.99 -19.80
C LEU A 29 14.77 -7.00 -18.75
N GLN A 30 15.92 -6.73 -18.14
CA GLN A 30 16.45 -7.57 -17.07
C GLN A 30 15.76 -7.21 -15.75
N VAL A 31 15.19 -8.22 -15.10
CA VAL A 31 14.58 -8.10 -13.77
C VAL A 31 15.26 -9.12 -12.86
N ASP A 32 15.78 -8.65 -11.73
CA ASP A 32 16.24 -9.52 -10.65
C ASP A 32 15.05 -9.87 -9.75
N TRP A 33 14.43 -11.02 -10.04
CA TRP A 33 13.30 -11.52 -9.26
C TRP A 33 13.72 -12.02 -7.87
N GLU A 34 14.96 -12.48 -7.72
CA GLU A 34 15.51 -12.97 -6.46
C GLU A 34 15.90 -11.82 -5.51
N GLY A 35 16.04 -10.60 -6.04
CA GLY A 35 16.24 -9.38 -5.25
C GLY A 35 15.01 -8.93 -4.45
N ALA A 36 13.84 -9.55 -4.65
CA ALA A 36 12.64 -9.25 -3.89
C ALA A 36 12.64 -9.94 -2.51
N TYR A 37 12.22 -9.22 -1.47
CA TYR A 37 12.04 -9.82 -0.14
C TYR A 37 10.89 -10.84 -0.17
N PRO A 38 11.11 -12.10 0.27
CA PRO A 38 10.06 -13.11 0.37
C PRO A 38 9.16 -12.84 1.58
N ILE A 39 8.30 -11.82 1.48
CA ILE A 39 7.38 -11.44 2.55
C ILE A 39 6.38 -12.56 2.87
N LYS A 40 5.94 -12.66 4.12
CA LYS A 40 4.86 -13.57 4.51
C LYS A 40 3.52 -13.03 3.99
N PRO A 41 2.78 -13.79 3.16
CA PRO A 41 1.46 -13.37 2.72
C PRO A 41 0.48 -13.32 3.88
N ASN A 42 -0.40 -12.32 3.88
CA ASN A 42 -1.51 -12.16 4.83
C ASN A 42 -1.07 -12.17 6.31
N LEU A 43 0.12 -11.66 6.63
CA LEU A 43 0.58 -11.51 8.02
C LEU A 43 -0.43 -10.71 8.84
N LYS A 44 -0.70 -11.17 10.06
CA LYS A 44 -1.48 -10.46 11.07
C LYS A 44 -0.60 -9.96 12.20
N VAL A 45 -0.98 -8.84 12.81
CA VAL A 45 -0.34 -8.29 14.02
C VAL A 45 -0.27 -9.35 15.13
N ALA A 46 -1.31 -10.19 15.25
CA ALA A 46 -1.36 -11.29 16.22
C ALA A 46 -0.34 -12.40 15.97
N GLU A 47 0.18 -12.54 14.74
CA GLU A 47 1.26 -13.49 14.42
C GLU A 47 2.66 -12.91 14.71
N ILE A 48 2.76 -11.62 15.03
CA ILE A 48 4.01 -10.96 15.40
C ILE A 48 4.14 -10.98 16.94
N SER A 49 5.33 -11.30 17.43
CA SER A 49 5.61 -11.40 18.86
C SER A 49 5.18 -10.15 19.63
N GLU A 50 4.46 -10.35 20.73
CA GLU A 50 4.04 -9.28 21.62
C GLU A 50 5.25 -8.52 22.19
N GLY A 51 5.13 -7.19 22.26
CA GLY A 51 6.20 -6.30 22.74
C GLY A 51 7.40 -6.15 21.80
N SER A 52 7.37 -6.72 20.59
CA SER A 52 8.45 -6.52 19.61
C SER A 52 8.31 -5.20 18.85
N GLU A 53 9.45 -4.59 18.50
CA GLU A 53 9.51 -3.40 17.62
C GLU A 53 8.82 -3.66 16.27
N LEU A 54 8.89 -4.90 15.77
CA LEU A 54 8.21 -5.27 14.53
C LEU A 54 6.68 -5.19 14.64
N ARG A 55 6.13 -5.55 15.81
CA ARG A 55 4.69 -5.47 16.05
C ARG A 55 4.23 -4.02 16.22
N GLU A 56 5.04 -3.19 16.87
CA GLU A 56 4.84 -1.75 16.97
C GLU A 56 4.81 -1.12 15.57
N ALA A 57 5.85 -1.32 14.76
CA ALA A 57 5.91 -0.81 13.39
C ALA A 57 4.73 -1.29 12.51
N ALA A 58 4.30 -2.55 12.66
CA ALA A 58 3.13 -3.06 11.94
C ALA A 58 1.81 -2.43 12.40
N THR A 59 1.72 -2.05 13.67
CA THR A 59 0.56 -1.34 14.24
C THR A 59 0.55 0.13 13.83
N ASP A 60 1.71 0.79 13.81
CA ASP A 60 1.85 2.17 13.33
C ASP A 60 1.50 2.28 11.85
N PHE A 61 1.94 1.31 11.03
CA PHE A 61 1.50 1.19 9.65
C PHE A 61 -0.03 1.14 9.52
N ASN A 62 -0.69 0.34 10.36
CA ASN A 62 -2.14 0.18 10.34
C ASN A 62 -2.88 1.47 10.74
N THR A 63 -2.37 2.19 11.75
CA THR A 63 -2.90 3.49 12.17
C THR A 63 -2.78 4.50 11.03
N CYS A 64 -1.58 4.63 10.46
CA CYS A 64 -1.32 5.49 9.30
C CYS A 64 -2.27 5.14 8.13
N TYR A 65 -2.43 3.84 7.83
CA TYR A 65 -3.38 3.33 6.81
C TYR A 65 -4.82 3.77 7.05
N GLY A 66 -5.32 3.63 8.27
CA GLY A 66 -6.66 4.09 8.65
C GLY A 66 -6.83 5.60 8.46
N GLU A 67 -5.91 6.40 8.99
CA GLU A 67 -5.94 7.86 8.90
C GLU A 67 -5.90 8.37 7.45
N PHE A 68 -5.08 7.72 6.62
CA PHE A 68 -4.98 8.06 5.20
C PHE A 68 -6.27 7.75 4.45
N LEU A 69 -6.90 6.60 4.73
CA LEU A 69 -8.20 6.27 4.15
C LEU A 69 -9.29 7.25 4.60
N GLU A 70 -9.25 7.72 5.84
CA GLU A 70 -10.16 8.76 6.34
C GLU A 70 -9.94 10.09 5.62
N LEU A 71 -8.69 10.50 5.42
CA LEU A 71 -8.33 11.70 4.65
C LEU A 71 -8.87 11.62 3.21
N LEU A 72 -8.64 10.49 2.52
CA LEU A 72 -9.16 10.27 1.17
C LEU A 72 -10.69 10.26 1.14
N THR A 73 -11.32 9.66 2.16
CA THR A 73 -12.79 9.66 2.31
C THR A 73 -13.32 11.08 2.39
N ARG A 74 -12.73 11.94 3.21
CA ARG A 74 -13.12 13.36 3.29
C ARG A 74 -12.87 14.10 1.99
N ALA A 75 -11.73 13.85 1.35
CA ALA A 75 -11.36 14.49 0.10
C ALA A 75 -12.38 14.22 -1.01
N TYR A 76 -12.79 12.96 -1.15
CA TYR A 76 -13.80 12.54 -2.12
C TYR A 76 -15.24 12.89 -1.72
N ASN A 77 -15.50 13.26 -0.44
CA ASN A 77 -16.82 13.65 0.07
C ASN A 77 -16.95 15.16 0.30
N GLY A 78 -16.37 15.97 -0.58
CA GLY A 78 -16.63 17.42 -0.63
C GLY A 78 -15.49 18.32 -0.12
N GLN A 79 -14.32 17.75 0.18
CA GLN A 79 -13.12 18.53 0.55
C GLN A 79 -11.92 18.23 -0.38
N PRO A 80 -12.03 18.42 -1.71
CA PRO A 80 -11.03 17.95 -2.67
C PRO A 80 -9.63 18.58 -2.50
N SER A 81 -9.51 19.73 -1.84
CA SER A 81 -8.23 20.35 -1.50
C SER A 81 -7.34 19.44 -0.63
N LEU A 82 -7.94 18.55 0.17
CA LEU A 82 -7.23 17.58 1.00
C LEU A 82 -6.42 16.56 0.18
N LEU A 83 -6.70 16.39 -1.12
CA LEU A 83 -5.88 15.51 -1.95
C LEU A 83 -4.42 15.98 -2.05
N LEU A 84 -4.17 17.29 -1.96
CA LEU A 84 -2.81 17.82 -1.94
C LEU A 84 -2.11 17.49 -0.62
N GLU A 85 -2.84 17.47 0.49
CA GLU A 85 -2.33 17.08 1.81
C GLU A 85 -2.01 15.57 1.87
N ALA A 86 -2.70 14.74 1.07
CA ALA A 86 -2.46 13.31 0.99
C ALA A 86 -1.11 12.94 0.32
N VAL A 87 -0.56 13.81 -0.53
CA VAL A 87 0.68 13.55 -1.29
C VAL A 87 1.89 13.26 -0.40
N PRO A 88 2.27 14.10 0.59
CA PRO A 88 3.39 13.79 1.48
C PRO A 88 3.18 12.47 2.25
N ILE A 89 1.95 12.17 2.65
CA ILE A 89 1.62 10.95 3.38
C ILE A 89 1.88 9.71 2.50
N MET A 90 1.56 9.75 1.19
CA MET A 90 1.90 8.65 0.28
C MET A 90 3.40 8.28 0.25
N PHE A 91 4.30 9.26 0.44
CA PHE A 91 5.73 9.00 0.55
C PHE A 91 6.10 8.36 1.89
N GLU A 92 5.46 8.79 2.97
CA GLU A 92 5.59 8.17 4.29
C GLU A 92 5.11 6.71 4.26
N PHE A 93 3.98 6.42 3.63
CA PHE A 93 3.51 5.04 3.38
C PHE A 93 4.57 4.18 2.72
N ARG A 94 5.17 4.69 1.64
CA ARG A 94 6.21 3.96 0.93
C ARG A 94 7.37 3.64 1.86
N ASN A 95 7.79 4.59 2.70
CA ASN A 95 8.90 4.39 3.62
C ASN A 95 8.57 3.33 4.68
N ILE A 96 7.40 3.43 5.33
CA ILE A 96 6.96 2.46 6.35
C ILE A 96 6.85 1.04 5.77
N ILE A 97 6.27 0.90 4.57
CA ILE A 97 6.18 -0.40 3.89
C ILE A 97 7.58 -0.97 3.61
N VAL A 98 8.49 -0.16 3.09
CA VAL A 98 9.86 -0.58 2.78
C VAL A 98 10.61 -0.99 4.04
N GLU A 99 10.42 -0.28 5.16
CA GLU A 99 11.00 -0.64 6.46
C GLU A 99 10.45 -1.98 6.95
N LEU A 100 9.13 -2.20 6.91
CA LEU A 100 8.52 -3.46 7.32
C LEU A 100 9.07 -4.65 6.52
N ILE A 101 9.04 -4.60 5.19
CA ILE A 101 9.42 -5.75 4.35
C ILE A 101 10.90 -6.11 4.42
N ARG A 102 11.76 -5.22 4.94
CA ARG A 102 13.19 -5.47 5.13
C ARG A 102 13.52 -6.26 6.39
N ASN A 103 12.54 -6.47 7.27
CA ASN A 103 12.73 -7.20 8.52
C ASN A 103 12.41 -8.69 8.35
N PRO A 104 13.36 -9.61 8.65
CA PRO A 104 13.06 -11.04 8.76
C PRO A 104 11.98 -11.27 9.82
N LEU A 105 11.07 -12.20 9.56
CA LEU A 105 9.98 -12.49 10.48
C LEU A 105 10.39 -13.59 11.48
N PRO A 106 10.45 -13.30 12.79
CA PRO A 106 10.78 -14.30 13.80
C PRO A 106 9.84 -15.51 13.75
N GLY A 107 10.37 -16.72 13.89
CA GLY A 107 9.58 -17.95 13.81
C GLY A 107 9.20 -18.41 12.39
N HIS A 108 9.57 -17.64 11.36
CA HIS A 108 9.29 -17.96 9.96
C HIS A 108 10.57 -17.92 9.10
N PRO A 109 11.37 -19.02 9.09
CA PRO A 109 12.63 -19.06 8.35
C PRO A 109 12.48 -18.68 6.88
N GLY A 110 13.34 -17.76 6.42
CA GLY A 110 13.34 -17.29 5.03
C GLY A 110 12.12 -16.44 4.64
N LYS A 111 11.30 -16.00 5.61
CA LYS A 111 10.21 -15.05 5.37
C LYS A 111 10.50 -13.71 6.02
N TYR A 112 10.02 -12.67 5.37
CA TYR A 112 10.10 -11.29 5.85
C TYR A 112 8.72 -10.81 6.30
N SER A 113 8.69 -9.76 7.11
CA SER A 113 7.44 -9.13 7.52
C SER A 113 6.70 -8.52 6.33
N SER A 114 5.43 -8.18 6.54
CA SER A 114 4.61 -7.48 5.56
C SER A 114 3.69 -6.47 6.24
N PRO A 115 3.21 -5.45 5.52
CA PRO A 115 2.13 -4.62 6.01
C PRO A 115 0.88 -5.49 6.23
N THR A 116 0.15 -5.25 7.33
CA THR A 116 -0.95 -6.13 7.77
C THR A 116 -2.33 -5.59 7.37
N TYR A 117 -2.42 -4.29 7.08
CA TYR A 117 -3.62 -3.58 6.60
C TYR A 117 -4.86 -3.76 7.49
N GLU A 118 -4.65 -3.96 8.79
CA GLU A 118 -5.74 -4.10 9.74
C GLU A 118 -6.19 -2.71 10.18
N ILE A 119 -7.45 -2.35 9.93
CA ILE A 119 -7.98 -1.04 10.32
C ILE A 119 -8.61 -1.19 11.71
N PRO A 120 -8.06 -0.56 12.77
CA PRO A 120 -8.68 -0.59 14.09
C PRO A 120 -10.07 0.04 14.02
N HIS A 121 -11.05 -0.59 14.68
CA HIS A 121 -12.48 -0.29 14.56
C HIS A 121 -12.91 1.08 15.15
N SER A 122 -11.97 1.95 15.53
CA SER A 122 -12.22 3.26 16.13
C SER A 122 -12.58 4.35 15.12
N ALA A 123 -12.38 4.15 13.82
CA ALA A 123 -12.82 5.07 12.76
C ALA A 123 -14.33 4.97 12.46
N LYS A 124 -15.18 4.76 13.47
CA LYS A 124 -16.62 5.01 13.34
C LYS A 124 -16.81 6.52 13.20
N GLN A 125 -17.11 6.93 11.96
CA GLN A 125 -17.60 8.25 11.59
C GLN A 125 -18.41 8.88 12.74
N ALA A 126 -17.89 9.97 13.30
CA ALA A 126 -18.74 10.92 13.99
C ALA A 126 -19.84 11.29 13.00
N ALA A 127 -21.07 10.95 13.36
CA ALA A 127 -22.25 11.10 12.52
C ALA A 127 -22.27 12.48 11.86
N VAL A 128 -22.61 12.50 10.57
CA VAL A 128 -23.00 13.72 9.85
C VAL A 128 -24.27 14.27 10.52
N ALA A 129 -24.10 14.99 11.62
CA ALA A 129 -25.11 15.81 12.25
C ALA A 129 -24.90 17.25 11.77
N GLY A 130 -25.38 17.53 10.56
CA GLY A 130 -25.45 18.86 9.99
C GLY A 130 -26.89 19.12 9.55
N GLN A 131 -27.65 19.79 10.41
CA GLN A 131 -29.04 20.16 10.24
C GLN A 131 -29.27 20.93 8.93
N ALA A 132 -30.23 20.48 8.13
CA ALA A 132 -30.93 21.33 7.17
C ALA A 132 -32.35 21.53 7.70
N GLU A 133 -32.49 22.34 8.74
CA GLU A 133 -33.75 23.07 8.96
C GLU A 133 -33.77 24.21 7.95
N VAL A 134 -34.65 24.11 6.96
CA VAL A 134 -35.12 25.28 6.22
C VAL A 134 -36.52 25.56 6.73
N ILE A 135 -36.61 26.50 7.67
CA ILE A 135 -37.85 27.18 8.04
C ILE A 135 -37.88 28.50 7.26
N ALA A 136 -38.92 28.63 6.43
CA ALA A 136 -39.62 29.83 5.92
C ALA A 136 -39.87 29.74 4.41
#